data_AF-A0A0C5G5S5-F1
#
_entry.id   AF-A0A0C5G5S5-F1
#
_cell.length_a   1.000
_cell.length_b   1.000
_cell.length_c   1.000
_cell.angle_alpha   90.00
_cell.angle_beta   90.00
_cell.angle_gamma   90.00
#
_symmetry.space_group_name_H-M   'P 1'
#
loop_
_entity.id
_entity.type
_entity.pdbx_description
1 polymer ?
#
loop_
_entity_poly.entity_id
_entity_poly.type
_entity_poly.pdbx_seq_one_letter_code
_entity_poly.pdbx_strand_id
1 'polypeptide(L)'
;MSKFTFRLHTATVQETDDPDAAYPLVFRIAMDGGRTLYVGSGLPKSWVDTELKARFTVYADQQGLEPVVAVAQRHQQLIALDPDKNELAVFDLPPKSWVWRPAAFTLPDGTSFSARLVTIPSCIAFALFWPIWLVLHIIEFILNSGETSLWFPTRTAWKPTSARFGPYALKRLALYNRFTFRDSVIDERVAFVQALLEVRRW
;
A
#
# COMPACT_ATOMS: atom_id res chain seq x y z
N MET A 1 11.08 17.05 5.19
CA MET A 1 9.93 16.12 5.12
C MET A 1 10.02 15.33 3.84
N SER A 2 10.43 14.07 3.92
CA SER A 2 10.60 13.21 2.75
C SER A 2 9.25 12.60 2.35
N LYS A 3 8.95 12.65 1.06
CA LYS A 3 7.81 11.96 0.46
C LYS A 3 8.36 10.82 -0.36
N PHE A 4 7.80 9.64 -0.15
CA PHE A 4 8.20 8.45 -0.89
C PHE A 4 7.02 7.99 -1.73
N THR A 5 7.32 7.57 -2.94
CA THR A 5 6.33 7.07 -3.89
C THR A 5 6.74 5.67 -4.30
N PHE A 6 5.74 4.80 -4.38
CA PHE A 6 5.90 3.41 -4.75
C PHE A 6 4.73 2.92 -5.60
N ARG A 7 4.96 1.82 -6.31
CA ARG A 7 3.98 1.17 -7.18
C ARG A 7 3.81 -0.28 -6.78
N LEU A 8 2.58 -0.75 -6.77
CA LEU A 8 2.27 -2.17 -6.62
C LEU A 8 2.06 -2.81 -8.00
N HIS A 9 2.87 -3.82 -8.29
CA HIS A 9 2.70 -4.65 -9.48
C HIS A 9 2.31 -6.06 -9.05
N THR A 10 1.32 -6.66 -9.72
CA THR A 10 1.02 -8.08 -9.56
C THR A 10 2.20 -8.89 -10.06
N ALA A 11 2.59 -9.93 -9.32
CA ALA A 11 3.60 -10.88 -9.79
C ALA A 11 3.14 -11.54 -11.09
N THR A 12 4.08 -11.75 -12.00
CA THR A 12 3.81 -12.51 -13.23
C THR A 12 3.76 -14.00 -12.94
N VAL A 13 3.09 -14.78 -13.81
CA VAL A 13 2.99 -16.25 -13.68
C VAL A 13 4.39 -16.87 -13.61
N GLN A 14 5.34 -16.35 -14.37
CA GLN A 14 6.72 -16.82 -14.45
C GLN A 14 7.52 -16.56 -13.15
N GLU A 15 7.24 -15.47 -12.44
CA GLU A 15 7.81 -15.19 -11.11
C GLU A 15 7.12 -16.00 -10.00
N THR A 16 5.91 -16.50 -10.26
CA THR A 16 5.14 -17.29 -9.28
C THR A 16 5.60 -18.75 -9.23
N ASP A 17 6.03 -19.27 -10.38
CA ASP A 17 6.52 -20.65 -10.56
C ASP A 17 8.05 -20.77 -10.46
N ASP A 18 8.73 -19.72 -10.02
CA ASP A 18 10.18 -19.72 -9.82
C ASP A 18 10.55 -20.72 -8.71
N PRO A 19 11.27 -21.81 -9.03
CA PRO A 19 11.63 -22.84 -8.05
C PRO A 19 12.55 -22.32 -6.94
N ASP A 20 13.19 -21.15 -7.14
CA ASP A 20 14.06 -20.52 -6.15
C ASP A 20 13.31 -19.53 -5.22
N ALA A 21 12.02 -19.25 -5.47
CA ALA A 21 11.20 -18.43 -4.60
C ALA A 21 10.69 -19.24 -3.40
N ALA A 22 10.88 -18.74 -2.16
CA ALA A 22 10.48 -19.48 -0.96
C ALA A 22 8.97 -19.55 -0.73
N TYR A 23 8.18 -18.78 -1.48
CA TYR A 23 6.72 -18.65 -1.37
C TYR A 23 6.11 -18.29 -2.72
N PRO A 24 4.81 -18.58 -2.95
CA PRO A 24 4.13 -18.10 -4.15
C PRO A 24 4.02 -16.57 -4.07
N LEU A 25 4.78 -15.90 -4.95
CA LEU A 25 4.83 -14.45 -5.06
C LEU A 25 3.49 -13.91 -5.55
N VAL A 26 3.00 -12.86 -4.90
CA VAL A 26 1.69 -12.26 -5.23
C VAL A 26 1.86 -10.86 -5.79
N PHE A 27 2.73 -10.05 -5.18
CA PHE A 27 2.99 -8.68 -5.60
C PHE A 27 4.47 -8.35 -5.46
N ARG A 28 4.90 -7.34 -6.23
CA ARG A 28 6.14 -6.59 -6.00
C ARG A 28 5.81 -5.12 -5.73
N ILE A 29 6.56 -4.53 -4.80
CA ILE A 29 6.48 -3.13 -4.43
C ILE A 29 7.72 -2.45 -5.01
N ALA A 30 7.55 -1.68 -6.07
CA ALA A 30 8.64 -0.94 -6.70
C ALA A 30 8.69 0.49 -6.14
N MET A 31 9.79 0.86 -5.52
CA MET A 31 10.05 2.21 -5.02
C MET A 31 10.69 3.07 -6.12
N ASP A 32 10.41 4.38 -6.15
CA ASP A 32 11.00 5.31 -7.14
C ASP A 32 12.56 5.39 -7.05
N GLY A 33 13.19 4.82 -6.01
CA GLY A 33 14.65 4.73 -5.85
C GLY A 33 15.28 3.39 -6.27
N GLY A 34 14.57 2.55 -7.02
CA GLY A 34 15.07 1.25 -7.52
C GLY A 34 15.00 0.08 -6.54
N ARG A 35 14.70 0.34 -5.26
CA ARG A 35 14.41 -0.70 -4.26
C ARG A 35 13.10 -1.42 -4.61
N THR A 36 13.16 -2.75 -4.68
CA THR A 36 11.97 -3.59 -4.88
C THR A 36 11.78 -4.49 -3.66
N LEU A 37 10.54 -4.59 -3.18
CA LEU A 37 10.14 -5.53 -2.14
C LEU A 37 9.19 -6.57 -2.71
N TYR A 38 9.17 -7.74 -2.10
CA TYR A 38 8.43 -8.90 -2.60
C TYR A 38 7.34 -9.28 -1.60
N VAL A 39 6.17 -9.70 -2.09
CA VAL A 39 5.04 -10.04 -1.24
C VAL A 39 4.68 -11.50 -1.44
N GLY A 40 4.92 -12.28 -0.39
CA GLY A 40 4.55 -13.69 -0.31
C GLY A 40 3.25 -13.91 0.43
N SER A 41 2.51 -14.94 0.05
CA SER A 41 1.37 -15.39 0.85
C SER A 41 1.83 -16.11 2.13
N GLY A 42 1.08 -15.97 3.22
CA GLY A 42 1.38 -16.61 4.50
C GLY A 42 2.33 -15.81 5.40
N LEU A 43 2.79 -16.46 6.47
CA LEU A 43 3.77 -15.94 7.43
C LEU A 43 5.19 -16.41 7.08
N PRO A 44 6.25 -15.77 7.62
CA PRO A 44 7.60 -16.27 7.49
C PRO A 44 7.71 -17.73 7.96
N LYS A 45 8.52 -18.54 7.26
CA LYS A 45 8.73 -19.95 7.64
C LYS A 45 9.24 -20.13 9.07
N SER A 46 9.93 -19.14 9.62
CA SER A 46 10.41 -19.14 11.01
C SER A 46 9.29 -18.98 12.06
N TRP A 47 8.06 -18.65 11.66
CA TRP A 47 6.94 -18.32 12.55
C TRP A 47 5.90 -19.45 12.67
N VAL A 48 6.34 -20.70 12.61
CA VAL A 48 5.51 -21.92 12.53
C VAL A 48 4.45 -22.03 13.66
N ASP A 49 4.73 -21.52 14.86
CA ASP A 49 3.89 -21.71 16.06
C ASP A 49 3.08 -20.46 16.45
N THR A 50 2.39 -19.84 15.50
CA THR A 50 1.58 -18.64 15.78
C THR A 50 0.09 -18.97 15.72
N GLU A 51 -0.67 -18.64 16.78
CA GLU A 51 -2.15 -18.77 16.81
C GLU A 51 -2.87 -17.82 15.83
N LEU A 52 -2.13 -16.86 15.27
CA LEU A 52 -2.62 -15.87 14.32
C LEU A 52 -2.79 -16.49 12.94
N LYS A 53 -3.94 -16.23 12.32
CA LYS A 53 -4.19 -16.72 10.97
C LYS A 53 -3.37 -15.93 9.95
N ALA A 54 -2.40 -16.60 9.34
CA ALA A 54 -1.50 -16.03 8.35
C ALA A 54 -2.23 -15.41 7.15
N ARG A 55 -1.79 -14.23 6.69
CA ARG A 55 -2.30 -13.59 5.46
C ARG A 55 -1.23 -13.43 4.41
N PHE A 56 -0.27 -12.54 4.63
CA PHE A 56 0.82 -12.30 3.70
C PHE A 56 2.01 -11.69 4.44
N THR A 57 3.18 -11.72 3.81
CA THR A 57 4.41 -11.14 4.34
C THR A 57 5.11 -10.38 3.22
N VAL A 58 5.66 -9.22 3.56
CA VAL A 58 6.52 -8.42 2.70
C VAL A 58 7.97 -8.74 3.05
N TYR A 59 8.79 -9.00 2.04
CA TYR A 59 10.19 -9.37 2.13
C TYR A 59 11.07 -8.36 1.39
N ALA A 60 12.30 -8.19 1.87
CA ALA A 60 13.31 -7.39 1.19
C ALA A 60 13.92 -8.13 0.01
N ASP A 61 13.83 -9.46 0.01
CA ASP A 61 14.42 -10.37 -0.96
C ASP A 61 13.37 -11.29 -1.61
N GLN A 62 13.71 -11.81 -2.79
CA GLN A 62 12.85 -12.74 -3.52
C GLN A 62 12.88 -14.15 -2.91
N GLN A 63 13.96 -14.49 -2.20
CA GLN A 63 14.17 -15.78 -1.56
C GLN A 63 13.41 -15.91 -0.23
N GLY A 64 12.79 -14.85 0.26
CA GLY A 64 11.97 -14.87 1.47
C GLY A 64 12.71 -15.09 2.79
N LEU A 65 13.99 -14.73 2.82
CA LEU A 65 14.85 -14.87 3.99
C LEU A 65 14.80 -13.63 4.88
N GLU A 66 14.47 -12.47 4.32
CA GLU A 66 14.45 -11.18 5.00
C GLU A 66 13.03 -10.61 5.07
N PRO A 67 12.18 -11.10 6.02
CA PRO A 67 10.87 -10.51 6.24
C PRO A 67 11.04 -9.06 6.73
N VAL A 68 10.21 -8.17 6.19
CA VAL A 68 10.16 -6.74 6.56
C VAL A 68 8.93 -6.46 7.41
N VAL A 69 7.78 -7.00 7.01
CA VAL A 69 6.52 -6.91 7.76
C VAL A 69 5.64 -8.10 7.42
N ALA A 70 5.11 -8.75 8.45
CA ALA A 70 4.18 -9.85 8.34
C ALA A 70 2.77 -9.39 8.72
N VAL A 71 1.77 -9.90 8.01
CA VAL A 71 0.37 -9.60 8.29
C VAL A 71 -0.36 -10.86 8.68
N ALA A 72 -0.99 -10.81 9.83
CA ALA A 72 -1.78 -11.89 10.38
C ALA A 72 -3.15 -11.40 10.84
N GLN A 73 -4.11 -12.31 10.93
CA GLN A 73 -5.44 -12.02 11.42
C GLN A 73 -5.59 -12.49 12.87
N ARG A 74 -6.05 -11.58 13.72
CA ARG A 74 -6.50 -11.82 15.09
C ARG A 74 -7.98 -11.50 15.17
N HIS A 75 -8.83 -12.51 15.33
CA HIS A 75 -10.28 -12.35 15.35
C HIS A 75 -10.81 -11.61 14.10
N GLN A 76 -11.37 -10.41 14.26
CA GLN A 76 -11.89 -9.56 13.19
C GLN A 76 -10.96 -8.39 12.83
N GLN A 77 -9.68 -8.48 13.22
CA GLN A 77 -8.67 -7.47 12.92
C GLN A 77 -7.48 -8.09 12.20
N LEU A 78 -6.86 -7.30 11.34
CA LEU A 78 -5.56 -7.62 10.75
C LEU A 78 -4.49 -6.86 11.52
N ILE A 79 -3.36 -7.48 11.78
CA ILE A 79 -2.24 -6.88 12.48
C ILE A 79 -1.03 -6.93 11.56
N ALA A 80 -0.33 -5.81 11.43
CA ALA A 80 1.01 -5.77 10.88
C ALA A 80 2.01 -5.97 12.01
N LEU A 81 2.91 -6.91 11.82
CA LEU A 81 3.96 -7.29 12.76
C LEU A 81 5.32 -7.06 12.12
N ASP A 82 6.26 -6.51 12.87
CA ASP A 82 7.66 -6.49 12.46
C ASP A 82 8.30 -7.90 12.56
N PRO A 83 9.55 -8.09 12.09
CA PRO A 83 10.25 -9.38 12.16
C PRO A 83 10.45 -9.91 13.59
N ASP A 84 10.43 -9.01 14.58
CA ASP A 84 10.56 -9.30 16.00
C ASP A 84 9.20 -9.58 16.67
N LYS A 85 8.11 -9.63 15.89
CA LYS A 85 6.72 -9.86 16.30
C LYS A 85 6.10 -8.71 17.11
N ASN A 86 6.66 -7.51 17.07
CA ASN A 86 6.04 -6.32 17.63
C ASN A 86 4.91 -5.82 16.71
N GLU A 87 3.82 -5.37 17.31
CA GLU A 87 2.69 -4.80 16.58
C GLU A 87 3.04 -3.41 16.03
N LEU A 88 3.00 -3.26 14.71
CA LEU A 88 3.23 -1.99 14.02
C LEU A 88 1.93 -1.22 13.76
N ALA A 89 0.85 -1.94 13.49
CA ALA A 89 -0.47 -1.36 13.26
C ALA A 89 -1.57 -2.43 13.32
N VAL A 90 -2.78 -2.00 13.69
CA VAL A 90 -3.99 -2.82 13.65
C VAL A 90 -4.95 -2.22 12.62
N PHE A 91 -5.47 -3.06 11.73
CA PHE A 91 -6.40 -2.71 10.68
C PHE A 91 -7.74 -3.38 10.95
N ASP A 92 -8.80 -2.60 10.84
CA ASP A 92 -10.16 -3.14 10.92
C ASP A 92 -10.51 -3.85 9.61
N LEU A 93 -10.99 -5.09 9.69
CA LEU A 93 -11.55 -5.75 8.51
C LEU A 93 -12.85 -5.04 8.11
N PRO A 94 -12.99 -4.58 6.86
CA PRO A 94 -14.26 -4.04 6.42
C PRO A 94 -15.32 -5.17 6.47
N PRO A 95 -16.53 -4.90 7.00
CA PRO A 95 -17.58 -5.91 7.04
C PRO A 95 -17.88 -6.42 5.62
N LYS A 96 -18.10 -7.75 5.49
CA LYS A 96 -18.30 -8.45 4.19
C LYS A 96 -19.36 -7.80 3.28
N SER A 97 -20.34 -7.11 3.85
CA SER A 97 -21.45 -6.47 3.14
C SER A 97 -21.11 -5.12 2.51
N TRP A 98 -19.91 -4.57 2.75
CA TRP A 98 -19.68 -3.14 2.51
C TRP A 98 -18.59 -2.85 1.50
N VAL A 99 -19.03 -2.28 0.37
CA VAL A 99 -18.20 -1.97 -0.80
C VAL A 99 -17.56 -0.58 -0.70
N TRP A 100 -17.97 0.27 0.26
CA TRP A 100 -17.74 1.71 0.18
C TRP A 100 -17.14 2.40 1.42
N ARG A 101 -16.85 1.69 2.54
CA ARG A 101 -16.10 2.35 3.62
C ARG A 101 -14.59 2.19 3.46
N PRO A 102 -13.85 3.30 3.40
CA PRO A 102 -12.40 3.27 3.41
C PRO A 102 -11.85 2.60 4.67
N ALA A 103 -10.84 1.73 4.52
CA ALA A 103 -10.21 1.03 5.62
C ALA A 103 -9.62 2.03 6.64
N ALA A 104 -9.91 1.78 7.92
CA ALA A 104 -9.30 2.46 9.04
C ALA A 104 -8.20 1.58 9.63
N PHE A 105 -7.17 2.22 10.16
CA PHE A 105 -6.11 1.54 10.90
C PHE A 105 -5.66 2.39 12.07
N THR A 106 -5.14 1.73 13.10
CA THR A 106 -4.69 2.35 14.34
C THR A 106 -3.26 1.94 14.58
N LEU A 107 -2.43 2.93 14.89
CA LEU A 107 -1.05 2.74 15.33
C LEU A 107 -1.01 2.36 16.83
N PRO A 108 0.09 1.77 17.31
CA PRO A 108 0.26 1.41 18.73
C PRO A 108 0.13 2.58 19.71
N ASP A 109 0.40 3.81 19.25
CA ASP A 109 0.24 5.06 20.00
C ASP A 109 -1.23 5.50 20.17
N GLY A 110 -2.17 4.75 19.59
CA GLY A 110 -3.60 5.06 19.57
C GLY A 110 -4.02 6.02 18.46
N THR A 111 -3.09 6.48 17.62
CA THR A 111 -3.41 7.33 16.48
C THR A 111 -4.15 6.53 15.43
N SER A 112 -5.42 6.89 15.18
CA SER A 112 -6.21 6.28 14.13
C SER A 112 -6.18 7.08 12.83
N PHE A 113 -6.12 6.37 11.72
CA PHE A 113 -6.21 6.91 10.37
C PHE A 113 -7.44 6.36 9.69
N SER A 114 -8.16 7.23 9.01
CA SER A 114 -9.30 6.85 8.19
C SER A 114 -9.01 7.27 6.75
N ALA A 115 -9.29 6.39 5.80
CA ALA A 115 -9.25 6.82 4.42
C ALA A 115 -10.42 7.76 4.12
N ARG A 116 -10.15 8.74 3.26
CA ARG A 116 -11.12 9.64 2.70
C ARG A 116 -11.06 9.49 1.19
N LEU A 117 -12.20 9.15 0.61
CA LEU A 117 -12.41 9.14 -0.83
C LEU A 117 -12.31 10.56 -1.38
N VAL A 118 -12.15 10.65 -2.70
CA VAL A 118 -12.07 11.90 -3.46
C VAL A 118 -13.01 12.96 -2.91
N THR A 119 -12.47 14.10 -2.48
CA THR A 119 -13.29 15.26 -2.13
C THR A 119 -13.78 15.90 -3.44
N ILE A 120 -15.06 16.26 -3.53
CA ILE A 120 -15.70 16.93 -4.70
C ILE A 120 -14.81 17.99 -5.37
N PRO A 121 -14.07 18.86 -4.66
CA PRO A 121 -13.12 19.81 -5.26
C PRO A 121 -12.04 19.18 -6.15
N SER A 122 -11.56 17.97 -5.82
CA SER A 122 -10.56 17.25 -6.62
C SER A 122 -11.16 16.70 -7.91
N CYS A 123 -12.45 16.32 -7.91
CA CYS A 123 -13.15 15.94 -9.14
C CYS A 123 -13.37 17.16 -10.04
N ILE A 124 -13.76 18.30 -9.45
CA ILE A 124 -13.96 19.56 -10.19
C ILE A 124 -12.64 20.04 -10.79
N ALA A 125 -11.55 20.06 -10.01
CA ALA A 125 -10.23 20.43 -10.52
C ALA A 125 -9.78 19.49 -11.65
N PHE A 126 -10.00 18.17 -11.52
CA PHE A 126 -9.72 17.25 -12.61
C PHE A 126 -10.56 17.57 -13.85
N ALA A 127 -11.88 17.76 -13.71
CA ALA A 127 -12.75 18.09 -14.84
C ALA A 127 -12.42 19.44 -15.51
N LEU A 128 -11.88 20.41 -14.77
CA LEU A 128 -11.42 21.69 -15.33
C LEU A 128 -10.08 21.58 -16.06
N PHE A 129 -9.14 20.82 -15.49
CA PHE A 129 -7.76 20.78 -15.97
C PHE A 129 -7.44 19.58 -16.86
N TRP A 130 -8.33 18.60 -17.01
CA TRP A 130 -8.08 17.40 -17.82
C TRP A 130 -7.59 17.66 -19.26
N PRO A 131 -8.05 18.70 -20.00
CA PRO A 131 -7.61 18.89 -21.38
C PRO A 131 -6.14 19.33 -21.45
N ILE A 132 -5.75 20.26 -20.58
CA ILE A 132 -4.36 20.72 -20.44
C ILE A 132 -3.48 19.56 -19.97
N TRP A 133 -4.02 18.76 -19.06
CA TRP A 133 -3.34 17.61 -18.49
C TRP A 133 -3.07 16.51 -19.52
N LEU A 134 -4.02 16.26 -20.43
CA LEU A 134 -3.88 15.33 -21.55
C LEU A 134 -2.73 15.72 -22.47
N VAL A 135 -2.59 17.02 -22.78
CA VAL A 135 -1.51 17.54 -23.63
C VAL A 135 -0.16 17.34 -22.97
N LEU A 136 -0.03 17.68 -21.69
CA LEU A 136 1.21 17.44 -20.92
C LEU A 136 1.54 15.94 -20.84
N HIS A 137 0.52 15.08 -20.74
CA HIS A 137 0.69 13.63 -20.74
C HIS A 137 1.25 13.10 -22.04
N ILE A 138 0.77 13.60 -23.18
CA ILE A 138 1.29 13.20 -24.50
C ILE A 138 2.75 13.63 -24.61
N ILE A 139 3.09 14.83 -24.16
CA ILE A 139 4.46 15.35 -24.16
C ILE A 139 5.37 14.49 -23.25
N GLU A 140 4.98 14.22 -22.01
CA GLU A 140 5.75 13.33 -21.12
C GLU A 140 5.88 11.92 -21.67
N PHE A 141 4.82 11.34 -22.21
CA PHE A 141 4.84 10.00 -22.77
C PHE A 141 5.85 9.87 -23.92
N ILE A 142 5.93 10.90 -24.78
CA ILE A 142 6.90 10.98 -25.87
C ILE A 142 8.34 11.17 -25.33
N LEU A 143 8.52 11.99 -24.28
CA LEU A 143 9.84 12.32 -23.75
C LEU A 143 10.42 11.26 -22.79
N ASN A 144 9.59 10.56 -22.02
CA ASN A 144 10.01 9.67 -20.92
C ASN A 144 9.79 8.18 -21.21
N SER A 145 9.99 7.74 -22.46
CA SER A 145 9.97 6.29 -22.78
C SER A 145 8.66 5.58 -22.38
N GLY A 146 7.54 6.30 -22.39
CA GLY A 146 6.23 5.76 -21.99
C GLY A 146 5.86 5.89 -20.50
N GLU A 147 6.73 6.43 -19.64
CA GLU A 147 6.38 6.66 -18.23
C GLU A 147 5.86 8.08 -17.99
N THR A 148 4.62 8.16 -17.52
CA THR A 148 3.97 9.44 -17.22
C THR A 148 4.02 9.74 -15.72
N SER A 149 4.52 10.92 -15.37
CA SER A 149 4.81 11.35 -14.00
C SER A 149 3.69 12.24 -13.42
N LEU A 150 2.82 12.75 -14.28
CA LEU A 150 1.80 13.73 -13.93
C LEU A 150 0.85 13.29 -12.81
N TRP A 151 0.43 14.29 -12.04
CA TRP A 151 -0.35 14.17 -10.81
C TRP A 151 -1.81 13.77 -11.07
N PHE A 152 -2.10 12.47 -11.12
CA PHE A 152 -3.48 11.99 -11.16
C PHE A 152 -4.25 12.42 -9.89
N PRO A 153 -5.59 12.58 -9.97
CA PRO A 153 -6.39 12.88 -8.79
C PRO A 153 -6.17 11.80 -7.73
N THR A 154 -6.18 12.22 -6.47
CA THR A 154 -6.11 11.28 -5.34
C THR A 154 -7.36 10.41 -5.37
N ARG A 155 -7.23 9.08 -5.48
CA ARG A 155 -8.36 8.15 -5.32
C ARG A 155 -8.80 8.10 -3.86
N THR A 156 -7.81 7.90 -2.99
CA THR A 156 -8.00 7.64 -1.57
C THR A 156 -6.84 8.29 -0.81
N ALA A 157 -7.14 9.06 0.23
CA ALA A 157 -6.13 9.61 1.13
C ALA A 157 -6.41 9.18 2.57
N TRP A 158 -5.43 8.59 3.23
CA TRP A 158 -5.49 8.27 4.65
C TRP A 158 -5.00 9.46 5.45
N LYS A 159 -5.85 9.94 6.36
CA LYS A 159 -5.57 11.08 7.23
C LYS A 159 -5.84 10.69 8.69
N PRO A 160 -5.16 11.33 9.65
CA PRO A 160 -5.50 11.17 11.05
C PRO A 160 -6.99 11.48 11.27
N THR A 161 -7.68 10.63 12.00
CA THR A 161 -9.12 10.79 12.28
C THR A 161 -9.40 12.08 13.05
N SER A 162 -8.48 12.46 13.94
CA SER A 162 -8.53 13.70 14.72
C SER A 162 -8.35 14.97 13.88
N ALA A 163 -7.75 14.88 12.69
CA ALA A 163 -7.44 16.03 11.85
C ALA A 163 -8.44 16.16 10.69
N ARG A 164 -9.30 17.19 10.75
CA ARG A 164 -10.15 17.54 9.60
C ARG A 164 -9.32 18.08 8.43
N PHE A 165 -8.30 18.89 8.77
CA PHE A 165 -7.30 19.45 7.87
C PHE A 165 -5.92 19.04 8.38
N GLY A 166 -5.07 18.50 7.50
CA GLY A 166 -3.77 17.96 7.89
C GLY A 166 -3.10 17.21 6.73
N PRO A 167 -1.78 16.93 6.86
CA PRO A 167 -1.05 16.12 5.90
C PRO A 167 -1.67 14.71 5.81
N TYR A 168 -1.65 14.14 4.61
CA TYR A 168 -2.00 12.73 4.43
C TYR A 168 -0.84 11.84 4.90
N ALA A 169 -1.18 10.72 5.53
CA ALA A 169 -0.21 9.66 5.85
C ALA A 169 0.12 8.87 4.59
N LEU A 170 -0.92 8.43 3.88
CA LEU A 170 -0.84 7.68 2.64
C LEU A 170 -1.82 8.28 1.62
N LYS A 171 -1.45 8.28 0.36
CA LYS A 171 -2.29 8.70 -0.76
C LYS A 171 -2.17 7.68 -1.89
N ARG A 172 -3.31 7.18 -2.38
CA ARG A 172 -3.42 6.41 -3.62
C ARG A 172 -3.77 7.35 -4.77
N LEU A 173 -3.00 7.31 -5.84
CA LEU A 173 -3.30 8.03 -7.08
C LEU A 173 -4.36 7.26 -7.89
N ALA A 174 -5.20 7.97 -8.66
CA ALA A 174 -6.37 7.40 -9.35
C ALA A 174 -6.03 6.26 -10.31
N LEU A 175 -4.87 6.31 -10.95
CA LEU A 175 -4.45 5.35 -11.95
C LEU A 175 -3.13 4.67 -11.52
N TYR A 176 -2.97 3.40 -11.90
CA TYR A 176 -1.73 2.59 -11.80
C TYR A 176 -1.26 2.08 -10.44
N ASN A 177 -2.13 1.90 -9.43
CA ASN A 177 -1.73 1.40 -8.09
C ASN A 177 -0.48 2.09 -7.52
N ARG A 178 -0.36 3.39 -7.79
CA ARG A 178 0.73 4.25 -7.31
C ARG A 178 0.32 4.90 -6.00
N PHE A 179 1.20 4.78 -5.01
CA PHE A 179 0.99 5.24 -3.66
C PHE A 179 2.09 6.20 -3.24
N THR A 180 1.74 7.22 -2.48
CA THR A 180 2.70 8.16 -1.89
C THR A 180 2.45 8.24 -0.40
N PHE A 181 3.49 8.04 0.41
CA PHE A 181 3.41 8.19 1.86
C PHE A 181 4.36 9.28 2.38
N ARG A 182 4.11 9.70 3.63
CA ARG A 182 4.97 10.62 4.36
C ARG A 182 5.57 9.89 5.56
N ASP A 183 6.87 9.69 5.49
CA ASP A 183 7.65 9.01 6.53
C ASP A 183 7.55 9.68 7.91
N SER A 184 7.35 11.01 7.92
CA SER A 184 7.13 11.76 9.17
C SER A 184 5.76 11.54 9.83
N VAL A 185 4.86 10.77 9.22
CA VAL A 185 3.47 10.57 9.69
C VAL A 185 3.15 9.08 9.86
N ILE A 186 3.74 8.23 9.02
CA ILE A 186 3.48 6.78 9.04
C ILE A 186 4.77 6.04 8.68
N ASP A 187 5.00 4.92 9.36
CA ASP A 187 6.06 3.97 9.03
C ASP A 187 5.86 3.42 7.60
N GLU A 188 6.96 3.29 6.85
CA GLU A 188 7.02 2.70 5.53
C GLU A 188 6.34 1.31 5.47
N ARG A 189 6.56 0.46 6.49
CA ARG A 189 6.01 -0.89 6.60
C ARG A 189 4.49 -0.87 6.66
N VAL A 190 3.93 0.03 7.46
CA VAL A 190 2.48 0.19 7.62
C VAL A 190 1.86 0.74 6.33
N ALA A 191 2.56 1.65 5.63
CA ALA A 191 2.13 2.16 4.34
C ALA A 191 2.01 1.05 3.27
N PHE A 192 2.96 0.11 3.23
CA PHE A 192 2.91 -1.04 2.32
C PHE A 192 1.73 -1.96 2.62
N VAL A 193 1.52 -2.31 3.90
CA VAL A 193 0.39 -3.15 4.31
C VAL A 193 -0.93 -2.51 3.91
N GLN A 194 -1.13 -1.22 4.21
CA GLN A 194 -2.35 -0.52 3.86
C GLN A 194 -2.59 -0.48 2.33
N ALA A 195 -1.53 -0.30 1.54
CA ALA A 195 -1.63 -0.31 0.09
C ALA A 195 -2.00 -1.70 -0.46
N LEU A 196 -1.44 -2.77 0.11
CA LEU A 196 -1.77 -4.15 -0.27
C LEU A 196 -3.20 -4.53 0.09
N LEU A 197 -3.70 -4.10 1.25
CA LEU A 197 -5.09 -4.30 1.68
C LEU A 197 -6.10 -3.52 0.82
N GLU A 198 -5.70 -2.37 0.30
CA GLU A 198 -6.52 -1.54 -0.59
C GLU A 198 -6.61 -2.13 -2.02
N VAL A 199 -5.56 -2.80 -2.50
CA VAL A 199 -5.52 -3.41 -3.84
C VAL A 199 -6.14 -4.81 -3.84
N ARG A 200 -5.92 -5.60 -2.79
CA ARG A 200 -6.39 -6.98 -2.70
C ARG A 200 -7.14 -7.20 -1.39
N ARG A 201 -8.31 -7.84 -1.51
CA ARG A 201 -9.04 -8.38 -0.35
C ARG A 201 -8.37 -9.69 0.05
N TRP A 202 -7.78 -9.72 1.24
CA TRP A 202 -7.13 -10.89 1.83
C TRP A 202 -8.04 -11.60 2.82
#